data_AF-A0A8T5H8X8-F1
#
_entry.id   AF-A0A8T5H8X8-F1
#
_cell.length_a   1.000
_cell.length_b   1.000
_cell.length_c   1.000
_cell.angle_alpha   90.00
_cell.angle_beta   90.00
_cell.angle_gamma   90.00
#
_symmetry.space_group_name_H-M   'P 1'
#
loop_
_entity.id
_entity.type
_entity.pdbx_description
1 polymer ?
#
loop_
_entity_poly.entity_id
_entity_poly.type
_entity_poly.pdbx_seq_one_letter_code
_entity_poly.pdbx_strand_id
1 'polypeptide(L)'
;MSSITPNEIKKEFLKSKTGMTGIAILIILISISIITISIIPVETFQEWNNPGSWITYPKTAIPIWVNLFLIEKIPEHKILTE
;
A
#
# COMPACT_ATOMS: atom_id res chain seq x y z
N MET A 1 19.90 -5.83 -40.87
CA MET A 1 19.55 -5.33 -39.52
C MET A 1 19.28 -6.55 -38.66
N SER A 2 20.05 -6.77 -37.59
CA SER A 2 19.83 -7.89 -36.66
C SER A 2 18.52 -7.65 -35.91
N SER A 3 17.60 -8.61 -35.99
CA SER A 3 16.31 -8.54 -35.29
C SER A 3 16.54 -8.72 -33.80
N ILE A 4 16.19 -7.70 -33.01
CA ILE A 4 16.19 -7.78 -31.55
C ILE A 4 15.22 -8.88 -31.12
N THR A 5 15.71 -9.83 -30.34
CA THR A 5 14.89 -10.95 -29.87
C THR A 5 14.20 -10.61 -28.54
N PRO A 6 13.01 -11.18 -28.25
CA PRO A 6 12.34 -10.96 -26.96
C PRO A 6 13.18 -11.35 -25.74
N ASN A 7 14.08 -12.32 -25.90
CA ASN A 7 14.97 -12.76 -24.82
C ASN A 7 16.05 -11.72 -24.50
N GLU A 8 16.56 -11.00 -25.51
CA GLU A 8 17.50 -9.89 -25.31
C GLU A 8 16.81 -8.72 -24.60
N ILE A 9 15.56 -8.41 -24.97
CA ILE A 9 14.77 -7.37 -24.29
C ILE A 9 14.57 -7.71 -22.82
N LYS A 10 14.13 -8.95 -22.52
CA LYS A 10 13.98 -9.40 -21.12
C LYS A 10 15.29 -9.30 -20.34
N LYS A 11 16.40 -9.72 -20.94
CA LYS A 11 17.72 -9.69 -20.31
C LYS A 11 18.17 -8.25 -20.00
N GLU A 12 17.99 -7.32 -20.93
CA GLU A 12 18.33 -5.91 -20.69
C GLU A 12 17.39 -5.22 -19.71
N PHE A 13 16.09 -5.53 -19.76
CA PHE A 13 15.12 -4.99 -18.82
C PHE A 13 15.40 -5.42 -17.38
N LEU A 14 15.75 -6.69 -17.16
CA LEU A 14 16.09 -7.19 -15.82
C LEU A 14 17.41 -6.63 -15.25
N LYS A 15 18.31 -6.12 -16.11
CA LYS A 15 19.52 -5.40 -15.67
C LYS A 15 19.23 -3.94 -15.29
N SER A 16 18.13 -3.37 -15.75
CA SER A 16 17.75 -1.99 -15.46
C SER A 16 17.27 -1.85 -14.01
N LYS A 17 18.00 -1.09 -13.20
CA LYS A 17 17.62 -0.80 -11.79
C LYS A 17 16.23 -0.17 -11.69
N THR A 18 15.94 0.77 -12.60
CA THR A 18 14.63 1.44 -12.66
C THR A 18 13.54 0.49 -13.12
N GLY A 19 13.82 -0.37 -14.12
CA GLY A 19 12.87 -1.39 -14.58
C GLY A 19 12.50 -2.40 -13.50
N MET A 20 13.50 -2.88 -12.75
CA MET A 20 13.31 -3.79 -11.62
C MET A 20 12.50 -3.13 -10.48
N THR A 21 12.76 -1.85 -10.20
CA THR A 21 11.99 -1.10 -9.20
C THR A 21 10.51 -1.03 -9.59
N GLY A 22 10.21 -0.78 -10.87
CA GLY A 22 8.84 -0.79 -11.38
C GLY A 22 8.16 -2.15 -11.23
N ILE A 23 8.87 -3.25 -11.56
CA ILE A 23 8.37 -4.62 -11.34
C ILE A 23 8.07 -4.85 -9.86
N ALA A 24 8.97 -4.47 -8.95
CA ALA A 24 8.79 -4.65 -7.52
C ALA A 24 7.55 -3.91 -7.01
N ILE A 25 7.35 -2.66 -7.40
CA ILE A 25 6.15 -1.89 -7.07
C ILE A 25 4.89 -2.59 -7.59
N LEU A 26 4.91 -3.05 -8.85
CA LEU A 26 3.77 -3.74 -9.44
C LEU A 26 3.41 -5.03 -8.70
N ILE A 27 4.42 -5.83 -8.33
CA ILE A 27 4.23 -7.05 -7.54
C ILE A 27 3.59 -6.70 -6.19
N ILE A 28 4.10 -5.69 -5.49
CA ILE A 28 3.55 -5.25 -4.20
C ILE A 28 2.08 -4.85 -4.34
N LEU A 29 1.74 -4.07 -5.36
CA LEU A 29 0.35 -3.64 -5.60
C LEU A 29 -0.59 -4.81 -5.90
N ILE A 30 -0.15 -5.77 -6.73
CA ILE A 30 -0.91 -6.98 -7.04
C ILE A 30 -1.10 -7.82 -5.77
N SER A 31 -0.05 -8.00 -4.98
CA SER A 31 -0.14 -8.74 -3.71
C SER A 31 -1.12 -8.08 -2.74
N ILE A 32 -1.08 -6.76 -2.57
CA ILE A 32 -2.03 -6.02 -1.73
C ILE A 32 -3.47 -6.25 -2.23
N SER A 33 -3.70 -6.21 -3.54
CA SER A 33 -5.02 -6.44 -4.12
C SER A 33 -5.55 -7.84 -3.82
N ILE A 34 -4.72 -8.88 -4.02
CA ILE A 34 -5.08 -10.27 -3.70
C ILE A 34 -5.38 -10.43 -2.21
N ILE A 35 -4.54 -9.88 -1.34
CA ILE A 35 -4.73 -9.91 0.12
C ILE A 35 -6.05 -9.25 0.51
N THR A 36 -6.35 -8.09 -0.07
CA THR A 36 -7.59 -7.33 0.18
C THR A 36 -8.80 -8.20 -0.13
N ILE A 37 -8.86 -8.80 -1.32
CA ILE A 37 -9.99 -9.64 -1.74
C ILE A 37 -10.08 -10.93 -0.92
N SER A 38 -8.96 -11.47 -0.44
CA SER A 38 -8.94 -12.74 0.29
C SER A 38 -9.28 -12.60 1.78
N ILE A 39 -8.92 -11.47 2.41
CA ILE A 39 -8.99 -11.31 3.87
C ILE A 39 -10.09 -10.34 4.29
N ILE A 40 -10.37 -9.29 3.50
CA ILE A 40 -11.28 -8.22 3.92
C ILE A 40 -12.73 -8.57 3.50
N PRO A 41 -13.68 -8.70 4.45
CA PRO A 41 -15.08 -8.97 4.13
C PRO A 41 -15.72 -7.85 3.31
N VAL A 42 -16.63 -8.21 2.41
CA VAL A 42 -17.28 -7.25 1.49
C VAL A 42 -18.15 -6.23 2.23
N GLU A 43 -18.65 -6.58 3.41
CA GLU A 43 -19.45 -5.70 4.27
C GLU A 43 -18.63 -4.50 4.75
N THR A 44 -17.31 -4.65 4.88
CA THR A 44 -16.39 -3.56 5.27
C THR A 44 -16.45 -2.37 4.30
N PHE A 45 -16.79 -2.60 3.03
CA PHE A 45 -16.97 -1.50 2.06
C PHE A 45 -18.16 -0.61 2.39
N GLN A 46 -19.20 -1.15 3.04
CA GLN A 46 -20.36 -0.36 3.47
C GLN A 46 -19.97 0.59 4.61
N GLU A 47 -19.11 0.13 5.51
CA GLU A 47 -18.59 0.94 6.62
C GLU A 47 -17.69 2.08 6.17
N TRP A 48 -17.03 1.96 5.00
CA TRP A 48 -16.17 3.02 4.49
C TRP A 48 -16.90 4.35 4.28
N ASN A 49 -18.18 4.29 3.86
CA ASN A 49 -19.01 5.47 3.66
C ASN A 49 -19.93 5.77 4.87
N ASN A 50 -19.83 5.02 5.97
CA ASN A 50 -20.62 5.24 7.17
C ASN A 50 -19.94 6.29 8.07
N PRO A 51 -20.49 7.52 8.23
CA PRO A 51 -19.86 8.54 9.08
C PRO A 51 -19.74 8.12 10.54
N GLY A 52 -20.65 7.26 11.03
CA GLY A 52 -20.60 6.74 12.39
C GLY A 52 -19.33 5.95 12.67
N SER A 53 -18.80 5.25 11.67
CA SER A 53 -17.59 4.43 11.78
C SER A 53 -16.31 5.25 11.89
N TRP A 54 -16.40 6.55 11.57
CA TRP A 54 -15.28 7.48 11.60
C TRP A 54 -15.39 8.54 12.71
N ILE A 55 -16.53 8.63 13.41
CA ILE A 55 -16.83 9.78 14.28
C ILE A 55 -15.89 9.91 15.49
N THR A 56 -15.38 8.78 15.97
CA THR A 56 -14.42 8.70 17.08
C THR A 56 -12.99 8.98 16.65
N TYR A 57 -12.72 8.95 15.34
CA TYR A 57 -11.39 9.19 14.79
C TYR A 57 -11.16 10.69 14.57
N PRO A 58 -9.95 11.19 14.89
CA PRO A 58 -9.63 12.60 14.77
C PRO A 58 -9.52 13.02 13.31
N LYS A 59 -10.32 14.01 12.90
CA LYS A 59 -10.37 14.50 11.50
C LYS A 59 -9.07 15.12 11.00
N THR A 60 -8.23 15.63 11.91
CA THR A 60 -7.00 16.37 11.61
C THR A 60 -5.75 15.70 12.15
N ALA A 61 -5.84 14.50 12.73
CA ALA A 61 -4.64 13.83 13.21
C ALA A 61 -3.81 13.29 12.05
N ILE A 62 -2.51 13.30 12.29
CA ILE A 62 -1.53 12.73 11.38
C ILE A 62 -1.74 11.21 11.33
N PRO A 63 -1.69 10.58 10.14
CA PRO A 63 -1.76 9.13 10.04
C PRO A 63 -0.66 8.44 10.86
N ILE A 64 -0.99 7.31 11.48
CA ILE A 64 -0.07 6.58 12.35
C ILE A 64 1.22 6.15 11.65
N TRP A 65 1.18 5.90 10.34
CA TRP A 65 2.36 5.51 9.57
C TRP A 65 3.43 6.61 9.50
N VAL A 66 3.08 7.88 9.74
CA VAL A 66 4.08 8.96 9.86
C VAL A 66 4.99 8.71 11.06
N ASN A 67 4.45 8.19 12.14
CA ASN A 67 5.22 7.85 13.34
C ASN A 67 6.24 6.73 13.06
N LEU A 68 6.08 5.91 12.01
CA LEU A 68 7.05 4.87 11.65
C LEU A 68 8.39 5.46 11.21
N PHE A 69 8.37 6.62 10.55
CA PHE A 69 9.55 7.25 9.96
C PHE A 69 10.17 8.36 10.82
N LEU A 70 9.52 8.74 11.92
CA LEU A 70 10.05 9.73 12.86
C LEU A 70 11.09 9.12 13.80
N ILE A 71 12.18 9.87 14.02
CA ILE A 71 13.23 9.54 14.99
C ILE A 71 12.68 9.67 16.41
N GLU A 72 12.01 10.79 16.70
CA GLU A 72 11.29 11.01 17.96
C GLU A 72 9.81 10.71 17.75
N LYS A 73 9.26 9.77 18.53
CA LYS A 73 7.87 9.33 18.38
C LYS A 73 6.90 10.38 18.93
N ILE A 74 5.84 10.63 18.18
CA ILE A 74 4.71 11.46 18.62
C ILE A 74 3.63 10.60 19.31
N PRO A 75 2.82 11.18 20.22
CA PRO A 75 1.71 10.47 20.84
C PRO A 75 0.69 9.98 19.82
N GLU A 76 0.26 8.73 19.95
CA GLU A 76 -0.76 8.12 19.10
C GLU A 76 -2.15 8.31 19.69
N HIS A 77 -3.15 8.47 18.82
CA HIS A 77 -4.54 8.55 19.24
C HIS A 77 -4.99 7.21 19.85
N LYS A 78 -5.61 7.27 21.04
CA LYS A 78 -6.25 6.12 21.68
C LYS A 78 -7.74 6.40 21.93
N ILE A 79 -8.60 5.49 21.46
CA ILE A 79 -10.02 5.48 21.85
C ILE A 79 -10.08 4.72 23.17
N LEU A 80 -10.58 5.35 24.23
CA LEU A 80 -10.77 4.71 25.53
C LEU A 80 -12.19 4.16 25.57
N THR A 81 -12.32 2.85 25.86
CA THR A 81 -13.60 2.21 26.17
C THR A 81 -13.62 1.94 27.67
N GLU A 82 -14.79 2.08 28.30
CA GLU A 82 -14.99 1.76 29.73
C GLU A 82 -14.79 0.26 30.03
#